data_AF-A0A3P8J6T7-F1
#
_entry.id   AF-A0A3P8J6T7-F1
#
_cell.length_a   1.000
_cell.length_b   1.000
_cell.length_c   1.000
_cell.angle_alpha   90.00
_cell.angle_beta   90.00
_cell.angle_gamma   90.00
#
_symmetry.space_group_name_H-M   'P 1'
#
loop_
_entity.id
_entity.type
_entity.pdbx_description
1 polymer ?
#
loop_
_entity_poly.entity_id
_entity_poly.type
_entity_poly.pdbx_seq_one_letter_code
_entity_poly.pdbx_strand_id
1 'polypeptide(L)' 'MSSFRLSQTAIKQKGCTLQQVAEASGMTKGYLSQLLNCEN' A
#
# COMPACT_ATOMS: atom_id res chain seq x y z
N MET A 1 -1.00 -1.83 12.50
CA MET A 1 -1.11 -2.46 11.16
C MET A 1 -2.48 -2.25 10.48
N SER A 2 -3.49 -1.73 11.17
CA SER A 2 -4.85 -1.52 10.64
C SER A 2 -5.00 -0.29 9.73
N SER A 3 -4.29 0.81 9.98
CA SER A 3 -4.42 2.03 9.17
C SER A 3 -3.87 1.90 7.75
N PHE A 4 -2.81 1.11 7.55
CA PHE A 4 -2.22 0.89 6.23
C PHE A 4 -3.15 0.10 5.31
N ARG A 5 -3.85 -0.90 5.85
CA ARG A 5 -4.87 -1.69 5.13
C ARG A 5 -5.99 -0.80 4.63
N LEU A 6 -6.56 0.04 5.50
CA LEU A 6 -7.65 0.96 5.12
C LEU A 6 -7.24 1.90 3.99
N SER A 7 -6.06 2.49 4.09
CA SER A 7 -5.52 3.35 3.04
C SER A 7 -5.29 2.56 1.75
N GLN A 8 -4.72 1.36 1.82
CA GLN A 8 -4.48 0.51 0.64
C GLN A 8 -5.79 0.06 -0.03
N THR A 9 -6.82 -0.28 0.74
CA THR A 9 -8.14 -0.66 0.21
C THR A 9 -8.85 0.55 -0.40
N ALA A 10 -8.79 1.73 0.25
CA ALA A 10 -9.35 2.97 -0.27
C ALA A 10 -8.65 3.40 -1.58
N ILE A 11 -7.34 3.22 -1.66
CA ILE A 11 -6.54 3.48 -2.87
C ILE A 11 -6.91 2.51 -3.99
N LYS A 12 -7.02 1.21 -3.70
CA LYS A 12 -7.47 0.21 -4.69
C LYS A 12 -8.86 0.54 -5.22
N GLN A 13 -9.78 0.95 -4.35
CA GLN A 13 -11.12 1.39 -4.76
C GLN A 13 -11.12 2.68 -5.58
N LYS A 14 -10.15 3.58 -5.35
CA LYS A 14 -9.93 4.79 -6.16
C LYS A 14 -9.20 4.53 -7.49
N GLY A 15 -8.73 3.31 -7.74
CA GLY A 15 -7.93 2.98 -8.92
C GLY A 15 -6.49 3.48 -8.87
N CYS A 16 -5.99 3.85 -7.69
CA CYS A 16 -4.61 4.29 -7.53
C CYS A 16 -3.64 3.09 -7.53
N THR A 17 -2.50 3.26 -8.20
CA THR A 17 -1.48 2.22 -8.32
C THR A 17 -0.62 2.12 -7.05
N LEU A 18 -0.04 0.95 -6.80
CA LEU A 18 0.88 0.72 -5.68
C LEU A 18 2.07 1.70 -5.65
N GLN A 19 2.46 2.20 -6.83
CA GLN A 19 3.51 3.20 -6.99
C GLN A 19 3.07 4.59 -6.50
N GLN A 20 1.83 4.99 -6.81
CA GLN A 20 1.25 6.24 -6.29
C GLN A 20 1.06 6.21 -4.78
N VAL A 21 0.75 5.05 -4.20
CA VAL A 21 0.70 4.88 -2.73
C VAL A 21 2.07 5.04 -2.11
N ALA A 22 3.08 4.41 -2.73
CA ALA A 22 4.46 4.50 -2.27
C ALA A 22 4.93 5.96 -2.23
N GLU A 23 4.71 6.71 -3.33
CA GLU A 23 5.01 8.14 -3.40
C GLU A 23 4.21 8.97 -2.39
N ALA A 24 2.89 8.76 -2.29
CA ALA A 24 2.03 9.55 -1.39
C ALA A 24 2.25 9.24 0.10
N SER A 25 2.65 8.01 0.43
CA SER A 25 2.90 7.57 1.80
C SER A 25 4.36 7.72 2.23
N GLY A 26 5.26 8.13 1.33
CA GLY A 26 6.71 8.16 1.56
C GLY A 26 7.32 6.77 1.81
N MET A 27 6.61 5.70 1.44
CA MET A 27 7.05 4.32 1.63
C MET A 27 7.59 3.77 0.31
N THR A 28 8.61 2.92 0.34
CA THR A 28 9.12 2.30 -0.89
C THR A 28 8.25 1.13 -1.35
N LYS A 29 8.16 0.93 -2.67
CA LYS A 29 7.45 -0.22 -3.28
C LYS A 29 7.91 -1.56 -2.70
N GLY A 30 9.20 -1.69 -2.37
CA GLY A 30 9.75 -2.87 -1.70
C GLY A 30 9.12 -3.12 -0.32
N TYR A 31 9.00 -2.09 0.51
CA TYR A 31 8.36 -2.18 1.82
C TYR A 31 6.87 -2.57 1.71
N LEU A 32 6.16 -1.98 0.74
CA LEU A 32 4.76 -2.32 0.48
C LEU A 32 4.60 -3.75 -0.03
N SER A 33 5.48 -4.19 -0.93
CA SER A 33 5.50 -5.55 -1.45
C SER A 33 5.79 -6.57 -0.36
N GLN A 34 6.66 -6.22 0.58
CA GLN A 34 7.04 -7.09 1.69
C GLN A 34 5.92 -7.18 2.74
N LEU A 35 5.20 -6.08 3.02
CA LEU A 35 3.98 -6.10 3.84
C LEU A 35 2.86 -6.93 3.21
N LEU A 36 2.72 -6.88 1.89
CA LEU A 36 1.76 -7.69 1.13
C LEU A 36 2.14 -9.17 1.12
N ASN A 37 3.43 -9.49 1.04
CA ASN A 37 3.92 -10.84 0.89
C ASN A 37 4.17 -11.55 2.24
N CYS A 38 4.37 -10.81 3.34
CA CYS A 38 4.39 -11.33 4.70
C CYS A 38 2.99 -11.60 5.28
N GLU A 39 1.94 -11.39 4.50
CA GLU A 39 0.54 -11.72 4.84
C GLU A 39 0.08 -12.99 4.12
N ASN A 40 0.94 -14.01 4.11
CA ASN A 40 0.61 -15.40 3.84
C ASN A 40 1.29 -16.26 4.90
#